data_AF-A0AAU2T9G0-F1
#
_entry.id   AF-A0AAU2T9G0-F1
#
_cell.length_a   1.000
_cell.length_b   1.000
_cell.length_c   1.000
_cell.angle_alpha   90.00
_cell.angle_beta   90.00
_cell.angle_gamma   90.00
#
_symmetry.space_group_name_H-M   'P 1'
#
loop_
_entity.id
_entity.type
_entity.pdbx_description
1 polymer ?
#
loop_
_entity_poly.entity_id
_entity_poly.type
_entity_poly.pdbx_seq_one_letter_code
_entity_poly.pdbx_strand_id
1 'polypeptide(L)'
;MNHNASPSASPRRTRRVVLLGLAVLGLASALFVVRRPLMMSAPMCMAGRWHGCFDTFNGVVLVTLVALPSAVLVVWALALRRRAAGVTWAWRMSLAEVGMVHGTVPFLWLTMMPGGEADTAPARVSLVPLRDLVTMGTLGIVGNLLVFASLGFFAPMRFAAPASLPRILALGAGCSALVETAQYVLRLDRVSSVDDVLVNATGAVLAGLASRRWWRTTAEAPSDRPRPAPAPAG
;
A
#
# COMPACT_ATOMS: atom_id res chain seq x y z
N MET A 1 12.05 10.84 -58.71
CA MET A 1 13.17 10.37 -57.88
C MET A 1 12.86 10.67 -56.42
N ASN A 2 12.90 9.60 -55.61
CA ASN A 2 13.04 9.52 -54.14
C ASN A 2 11.93 10.09 -53.25
N HIS A 3 10.92 9.27 -52.97
CA HIS A 3 10.13 9.37 -51.74
C HIS A 3 10.81 8.51 -50.66
N ASN A 4 11.53 9.16 -49.75
CA ASN A 4 12.06 8.53 -48.55
C ASN A 4 10.89 8.20 -47.59
N ALA A 5 10.28 7.03 -47.77
CA ALA A 5 9.39 6.47 -46.76
C ALA A 5 10.25 6.06 -45.56
N SER A 6 10.20 6.87 -44.49
CA SER A 6 10.79 6.51 -43.20
C SER A 6 10.11 5.24 -42.69
N PRO A 7 10.84 4.18 -42.30
CA PRO A 7 10.23 2.95 -41.81
C PRO A 7 9.52 3.25 -40.47
N SER A 8 8.21 3.03 -40.44
CA SER A 8 7.41 3.15 -39.22
C SER A 8 7.96 2.18 -38.17
N ALA A 9 8.31 2.70 -37.00
CA ALA A 9 8.86 1.90 -35.91
C ALA A 9 7.86 0.79 -35.53
N SER A 10 8.33 -0.46 -35.50
CA SER A 10 7.45 -1.58 -35.17
C SER A 10 6.83 -1.42 -33.77
N PRO A 11 5.53 -1.71 -33.59
CA PRO A 11 4.83 -1.48 -32.32
C PRO A 11 5.47 -2.21 -31.11
N ARG A 12 6.23 -3.28 -31.37
CA ARG A 12 7.04 -3.99 -30.36
C ARG A 12 8.25 -3.17 -29.88
N ARG A 13 8.90 -2.40 -30.76
CA ARG A 13 10.04 -1.53 -30.42
C ARG A 13 9.56 -0.35 -29.57
N THR A 14 8.46 0.29 -29.97
CA THR A 14 7.84 1.39 -29.22
C THR A 14 7.39 0.94 -27.83
N ARG A 15 6.74 -0.22 -27.72
CA ARG A 15 6.34 -0.78 -26.42
C ARG A 15 7.53 -1.11 -25.51
N ARG A 16 8.62 -1.65 -26.06
CA ARG A 16 9.86 -1.89 -25.29
C ARG A 16 10.49 -0.58 -24.80
N VAL A 17 10.56 0.45 -25.64
CA VAL A 17 11.12 1.76 -25.27
C VAL A 17 10.28 2.41 -24.17
N VAL A 18 8.94 2.36 -24.27
CA VAL A 18 8.04 2.88 -23.23
C VAL A 18 8.22 2.13 -21.90
N LEU A 19 8.30 0.79 -21.93
CA LEU A 19 8.50 0.00 -20.72
C LEU A 19 9.87 0.25 -20.07
N LEU A 20 10.93 0.39 -20.89
CA LEU A 20 12.27 0.78 -20.41
C LEU A 20 12.27 2.19 -19.83
N GLY A 21 11.60 3.15 -20.48
CA GLY A 21 11.47 4.51 -19.98
C GLY A 21 10.76 4.55 -18.62
N LEU A 22 9.64 3.83 -18.49
CA LEU A 22 8.92 3.70 -17.21
C LEU A 22 9.75 3.01 -16.13
N ALA A 23 10.53 1.99 -16.48
CA ALA A 23 11.41 1.32 -15.53
C ALA A 23 12.55 2.23 -15.04
N VAL A 24 13.16 3.00 -15.94
CA VAL A 24 14.21 3.99 -15.60
C VAL A 24 13.64 5.12 -14.75
N LEU A 25 12.47 5.65 -15.12
CA LEU A 25 11.76 6.67 -14.32
C LEU A 25 11.39 6.13 -12.94
N GLY A 26 10.89 4.90 -12.85
CA GLY A 26 10.55 4.25 -11.58
C GLY A 26 11.78 4.07 -10.69
N LEU A 27 12.89 3.57 -11.26
CA LEU A 27 14.16 3.40 -10.54
C LEU A 27 14.74 4.75 -10.11
N ALA A 28 14.75 5.76 -10.98
CA ALA A 28 15.23 7.10 -10.66
C ALA A 28 14.38 7.77 -9.57
N SER A 29 13.06 7.61 -9.63
CA SER A 29 12.13 8.10 -8.61
C SER A 29 12.36 7.41 -7.27
N ALA A 30 12.54 6.08 -7.27
CA ALA A 30 12.88 5.32 -6.08
C ALA A 30 14.23 5.79 -5.49
N LEU A 31 15.28 5.90 -6.30
CA LEU A 31 16.59 6.38 -5.88
C LEU A 31 16.53 7.81 -5.33
N PHE A 32 15.74 8.70 -5.95
CA PHE A 32 15.54 10.06 -5.47
C PHE A 32 14.84 10.09 -4.10
N VAL A 33 13.78 9.29 -3.93
CA VAL A 33 13.06 9.13 -2.66
C VAL A 33 13.96 8.53 -1.59
N VAL A 34 14.85 7.59 -1.94
CA VAL A 34 15.77 6.92 -1.02
C VAL A 34 16.98 7.79 -0.64
N ARG A 35 17.42 8.68 -1.54
CA ARG A 35 18.63 9.52 -1.36
C ARG A 35 18.56 10.42 -0.15
N ARG A 36 17.43 11.10 0.07
CA ARG A 36 17.28 12.07 1.17
C ARG A 36 17.24 11.37 2.55
N PRO A 37 16.48 10.28 2.75
CA PRO A 37 16.56 9.42 3.93
C PRO A 37 17.96 8.88 4.21
N LEU A 38 18.66 8.37 3.19
CA LEU A 38 20.01 7.85 3.33
C LEU A 38 21.00 8.93 3.80
N MET A 39 20.93 10.14 3.26
CA MET A 39 21.87 11.21 3.63
C MET A 39 21.59 11.80 5.01
N MET A 40 20.33 11.83 5.46
CA MET A 40 19.95 12.47 6.72
C MET A 40 19.91 11.49 7.89
N SER A 41 19.31 10.31 7.71
CA SER A 41 19.03 9.39 8.82
C SER A 41 20.06 8.28 8.96
N ALA A 42 20.64 7.76 7.86
CA ALA A 42 21.59 6.64 7.95
C ALA A 42 22.83 6.93 8.82
N PRO A 43 23.46 8.13 8.77
CA PRO A 43 24.58 8.45 9.66
C PRO A 43 24.17 8.46 11.14
N MET A 44 22.92 8.85 11.44
CA MET A 44 22.42 8.87 12.83
C MET A 44 22.12 7.46 13.33
N CYS A 45 21.46 6.64 12.52
CA CYS A 45 21.18 5.24 12.83
C CYS A 45 22.49 4.45 13.05
N MET A 46 23.49 4.62 12.17
CA MET A 46 24.79 3.94 12.30
C MET A 46 25.63 4.45 13.48
N ALA A 47 25.42 5.70 13.90
CA ALA A 47 26.06 6.25 15.09
C ALA A 47 25.36 5.86 16.42
N GLY A 48 24.39 4.93 16.39
CA GLY A 48 23.65 4.48 17.57
C GLY A 48 22.63 5.49 18.11
N ARG A 49 22.35 6.57 17.38
CA ARG A 49 21.32 7.55 17.74
C ARG A 49 19.95 7.09 17.27
N TRP A 50 19.44 6.05 17.92
CA TRP A 50 18.21 5.34 17.54
C TRP A 50 16.96 6.20 17.56
N HIS A 51 16.91 7.23 18.41
CA HIS A 51 15.78 8.17 18.45
C HIS A 51 15.56 8.79 17.07
N GLY A 52 16.56 9.49 16.51
CA GLY A 52 16.51 10.07 15.16
C GLY A 52 16.26 9.08 14.00
N CYS A 53 16.39 7.77 14.25
CA CYS A 53 16.09 6.71 13.30
C CYS A 53 14.62 6.28 13.31
N PHE A 54 13.96 6.40 14.47
CA PHE A 54 12.62 5.87 14.74
C PHE A 54 11.56 6.94 14.97
N ASP A 55 11.95 8.18 15.25
CA ASP A 55 11.05 9.32 15.50
C ASP A 55 11.02 10.34 14.34
N THR A 56 11.73 10.08 13.24
CA THR A 56 11.74 10.95 12.07
C THR A 56 11.10 10.31 10.85
N PHE A 57 10.44 11.13 10.03
CA PHE A 57 9.91 10.70 8.74
C PHE A 57 10.96 10.00 7.87
N ASN A 58 12.15 10.61 7.76
CA ASN A 58 13.25 10.05 6.97
C ASN A 58 13.78 8.73 7.56
N GLY A 59 13.81 8.61 8.90
CA GLY A 59 14.21 7.38 9.58
C GLY A 59 13.26 6.23 9.31
N VAL A 60 11.95 6.45 9.44
CA VAL A 60 10.93 5.44 9.14
C VAL A 60 10.96 5.03 7.66
N VAL A 61 11.12 5.99 6.74
CA VAL A 61 11.27 5.68 5.31
C VAL A 61 12.52 4.82 5.07
N LEU A 62 13.65 5.17 5.69
CA LEU A 62 14.89 4.39 5.59
C LEU A 62 14.70 2.96 6.12
N VAL A 63 14.14 2.79 7.31
CA VAL A 63 13.88 1.47 7.92
C VAL A 63 12.97 0.63 7.04
N THR A 64 11.92 1.24 6.48
CA THR A 64 10.99 0.57 5.55
C THR A 64 11.72 0.07 4.30
N LEU A 65 12.56 0.91 3.70
CA LEU A 65 13.34 0.55 2.52
C LEU A 65 14.36 -0.55 2.82
N VAL A 66 15.04 -0.49 3.96
CA VAL A 66 15.98 -1.52 4.40
C VAL A 66 15.27 -2.83 4.74
N ALA A 67 14.00 -2.79 5.16
CA ALA A 67 13.21 -3.99 5.43
C ALA A 67 12.66 -4.68 4.17
N LEU A 68 12.71 -4.05 2.99
CA LEU A 68 12.21 -4.63 1.73
C LEU A 68 12.85 -5.98 1.37
N PRO A 69 14.19 -6.16 1.40
CA PRO A 69 14.80 -7.45 1.10
C PRO A 69 14.32 -8.55 2.06
N SER A 70 14.21 -8.23 3.35
CA SER A 70 13.68 -9.15 4.36
C SER A 70 12.23 -9.52 4.07
N ALA A 71 11.38 -8.57 3.70
CA ALA A 71 10.01 -8.83 3.30
C ALA A 71 9.94 -9.77 2.07
N VAL A 72 10.80 -9.57 1.06
CA VAL A 72 10.89 -10.46 -0.11
C VAL A 72 11.30 -11.87 0.28
N LEU A 73 12.29 -12.02 1.18
CA LEU A 73 12.71 -13.33 1.68
C LEU A 73 11.59 -14.03 2.45
N VAL A 74 10.82 -13.30 3.26
CA VAL A 74 9.65 -13.85 3.97
C VAL A 74 8.59 -14.31 2.99
N VAL A 75 8.26 -13.52 1.96
CA VAL A 75 7.33 -13.94 0.88
C VAL A 75 7.81 -15.24 0.25
N TRP A 76 9.09 -15.30 -0.11
CA TRP A 76 9.67 -16.47 -0.75
C TRP A 76 9.61 -17.71 0.14
N ALA A 77 10.06 -17.60 1.39
CA ALA A 77 10.04 -18.69 2.35
C ALA A 77 8.60 -19.21 2.61
N LEU A 78 7.64 -18.30 2.81
CA LEU A 78 6.23 -18.66 3.00
C LEU A 78 5.67 -19.33 1.74
N ALA A 79 5.99 -18.83 0.55
CA ALA A 79 5.52 -19.40 -0.70
C ALA A 79 6.08 -20.81 -0.94
N LEU A 80 7.37 -21.03 -0.65
CA LEU A 80 7.99 -22.35 -0.75
C LEU A 80 7.36 -23.35 0.24
N ARG A 81 7.19 -22.94 1.50
CA ARG A 81 6.55 -23.78 2.53
C ARG A 81 5.11 -24.16 2.15
N ARG A 82 4.33 -23.19 1.66
CA ARG A 82 2.95 -23.42 1.22
C ARG A 82 2.85 -24.30 -0.01
N ARG A 83 3.78 -24.12 -0.97
CA ARG A 83 3.85 -24.96 -2.16
C ARG A 83 4.20 -26.40 -1.79
N ALA A 84 5.13 -26.62 -0.85
CA ALA A 84 5.45 -27.94 -0.33
C ALA A 84 4.24 -28.60 0.36
N ALA A 85 3.39 -27.80 1.01
CA ALA A 85 2.13 -28.25 1.61
C ALA A 85 0.95 -28.37 0.61
N GLY A 86 1.18 -28.24 -0.70
CA GLY A 86 0.14 -28.40 -1.73
C GLY A 86 -0.89 -27.26 -1.80
N VAL A 87 -0.62 -26.12 -1.16
CA VAL A 87 -1.57 -24.99 -1.11
C VAL A 87 -1.62 -24.27 -2.46
N THR A 88 -2.83 -24.13 -3.02
CA THR A 88 -3.05 -23.37 -4.26
C THR A 88 -2.77 -21.88 -4.04
N TRP A 89 -2.28 -21.20 -5.08
CA TRP A 89 -1.97 -19.76 -5.02
C TRP A 89 -0.97 -19.35 -3.91
N ALA A 90 -0.11 -20.27 -3.47
CA ALA A 90 0.87 -20.09 -2.39
C ALA A 90 1.63 -18.74 -2.44
N TRP A 91 2.12 -18.37 -3.62
CA TRP A 91 2.82 -17.10 -3.85
C TRP A 91 1.92 -15.88 -3.66
N ARG A 92 0.72 -15.92 -4.23
CA ARG A 92 -0.24 -14.80 -4.14
C ARG A 92 -0.66 -14.55 -2.70
N MET A 93 -0.94 -15.60 -1.92
CA MET A 93 -1.29 -15.46 -0.51
C MET A 93 -0.14 -14.92 0.32
N SER A 94 1.08 -15.42 0.08
CA SER A 94 2.27 -14.95 0.80
C SER A 94 2.60 -13.50 0.49
N LEU A 95 2.48 -13.11 -0.79
CA LEU A 95 2.61 -11.71 -1.20
C LEU A 95 1.53 -10.83 -0.57
N ALA A 96 0.28 -11.30 -0.51
CA ALA A 96 -0.81 -10.53 0.06
C ALA A 96 -0.63 -10.28 1.57
N GLU A 97 -0.24 -11.30 2.33
CA GLU A 97 -0.02 -11.14 3.77
C GLU A 97 1.16 -10.21 4.07
N VAL A 98 2.32 -10.45 3.44
CA VAL A 98 3.51 -9.65 3.70
C VAL A 98 3.36 -8.23 3.14
N GLY A 99 2.78 -8.10 1.94
CA GLY A 99 2.53 -6.80 1.31
C GLY A 99 1.60 -5.93 2.16
N MET A 100 0.54 -6.51 2.71
CA MET A 100 -0.38 -5.83 3.62
C MET A 100 0.35 -5.27 4.84
N VAL A 101 1.16 -6.09 5.51
CA VAL A 101 1.91 -5.67 6.71
C VAL A 101 2.97 -4.63 6.34
N HIS A 102 3.87 -4.98 5.42
CA HIS A 102 5.01 -4.15 5.05
C HIS A 102 4.58 -2.81 4.43
N GLY A 103 3.46 -2.78 3.70
CA GLY A 103 2.96 -1.57 3.08
C GLY A 103 2.04 -0.72 3.95
N THR A 104 1.53 -1.21 5.08
CA THR A 104 0.64 -0.44 5.98
C THR A 104 1.34 -0.03 7.29
N VAL A 105 2.13 -0.91 7.89
CA VAL A 105 2.79 -0.63 9.18
C VAL A 105 3.65 0.64 9.16
N PRO A 106 4.47 0.91 8.13
CA PRO A 106 5.24 2.16 8.07
C PRO A 106 4.38 3.42 8.10
N PHE A 107 3.25 3.42 7.41
CA PHE A 107 2.36 4.57 7.40
C PHE A 107 1.64 4.74 8.73
N LEU A 108 1.22 3.64 9.36
CA LEU A 108 0.67 3.69 10.73
C LEU A 108 1.69 4.22 11.74
N TRP A 109 2.96 3.84 11.60
CA TRP A 109 4.03 4.41 12.40
C TRP A 109 4.15 5.92 12.14
N LEU A 110 4.21 6.34 10.88
CA LEU A 110 4.25 7.76 10.53
C LEU A 110 3.06 8.56 11.08
N THR A 111 1.85 7.98 11.11
CA THR A 111 0.67 8.65 11.65
C THR A 111 0.62 8.66 13.18
N MET A 112 1.21 7.66 13.83
CA MET A 112 1.29 7.56 15.30
C MET A 112 2.47 8.30 15.92
N MET A 113 3.38 8.87 15.13
CA MET A 113 4.42 9.76 15.67
C MET A 113 3.81 11.07 16.17
N PRO A 114 4.21 11.58 17.37
CA PRO A 114 3.75 12.86 17.88
C PRO A 114 3.96 14.01 16.89
N GLY A 115 3.04 14.97 16.90
CA GLY A 115 3.16 16.23 16.16
C GLY A 115 4.31 17.09 16.69
N GLY A 116 4.79 18.02 15.86
CA GLY A 116 5.90 18.91 16.21
C GLY A 116 5.55 20.06 17.17
N GLU A 117 4.28 20.20 17.56
CA GLU A 117 3.82 21.18 18.56
C GLU A 117 3.71 20.51 19.94
N ALA A 118 4.84 19.99 20.44
CA ALA A 118 4.86 19.47 21.80
C ALA A 118 4.45 20.59 22.80
N ASP A 119 3.44 20.29 23.61
CA ASP A 119 3.11 20.93 24.89
C ASP A 119 2.35 22.28 24.94
N THR A 120 1.67 22.77 23.89
CA THR A 120 0.96 24.08 24.02
C THR A 120 -0.49 24.18 23.55
N ALA A 121 -1.10 23.15 22.95
CA ALA A 121 -2.49 23.22 22.49
C ALA A 121 -3.37 22.06 23.01
N PRO A 122 -4.64 22.30 23.38
CA PRO A 122 -5.57 21.21 23.68
C PRO A 122 -5.78 20.31 22.46
N ALA A 123 -6.02 19.01 22.69
CA ALA A 123 -6.34 18.05 21.64
C ALA A 123 -7.43 18.60 20.71
N ARG A 124 -7.10 18.79 19.43
CA ARG A 124 -7.96 19.43 18.44
C ARG A 124 -8.74 18.35 17.68
N VAL A 125 -10.05 18.55 17.53
CA VAL A 125 -10.92 17.68 16.72
C VAL A 125 -11.58 18.52 15.64
N SER A 126 -11.51 18.06 14.40
CA SER A 126 -12.18 18.66 13.24
C SER A 126 -13.26 17.71 12.72
N LEU A 127 -14.51 17.97 13.12
CA LEU A 127 -15.67 17.18 12.70
C LEU A 127 -16.36 17.74 11.45
N VAL A 128 -15.91 18.90 10.95
CA VAL A 128 -16.50 19.55 9.78
C VAL A 128 -15.86 18.95 8.53
N PRO A 129 -16.61 18.18 7.70
CA PRO A 129 -16.06 17.60 6.50
C PRO A 129 -15.55 18.69 5.55
N LEU A 130 -14.50 18.37 4.80
CA LEU A 130 -13.82 19.15 3.78
C LEU A 130 -13.04 20.37 4.28
N ARG A 131 -13.10 20.69 5.58
CA ARG A 131 -12.42 21.86 6.15
C ARG A 131 -10.91 21.69 6.13
N ASP A 132 -10.44 20.54 6.61
CA ASP A 132 -9.02 20.28 6.70
C ASP A 132 -8.50 19.90 5.31
N LEU A 133 -9.30 19.19 4.52
CA LEU A 133 -8.97 18.81 3.15
C LEU A 133 -8.63 20.01 2.25
N VAL A 134 -9.36 21.13 2.36
CA VAL A 134 -9.12 22.34 1.54
C VAL A 134 -7.79 23.02 1.89
N THR A 135 -7.33 22.87 3.13
CA THR A 135 -6.05 23.42 3.59
C THR A 135 -4.92 22.40 3.52
N MET A 136 -5.23 21.15 3.21
CA MET A 136 -4.28 20.04 3.15
C MET A 136 -3.37 20.19 1.92
N GLY A 137 -2.07 20.34 2.17
CA GLY A 137 -1.07 20.33 1.10
C GLY A 137 -1.03 18.99 0.37
N THR A 138 -0.55 18.98 -0.88
CA THR A 138 -0.47 17.79 -1.74
C THR A 138 0.20 16.59 -1.07
N LEU A 139 1.28 16.82 -0.31
CA LEU A 139 1.98 15.76 0.41
C LEU A 139 1.12 15.13 1.53
N GLY A 140 0.27 15.92 2.19
CA GLY A 140 -0.68 15.43 3.19
C GLY A 140 -1.74 14.55 2.54
N ILE A 141 -2.33 15.00 1.42
CA ILE A 141 -3.32 14.23 0.67
C ILE A 141 -2.73 12.89 0.21
N VAL A 142 -1.54 12.93 -0.41
CA VAL A 142 -0.86 11.71 -0.88
C VAL A 142 -0.50 10.80 0.30
N GLY A 143 0.01 11.37 1.40
CA GLY A 143 0.35 10.61 2.61
C GLY A 143 -0.85 9.85 3.16
N ASN A 144 -1.99 10.53 3.33
CA ASN A 144 -3.23 9.95 3.81
C ASN A 144 -3.78 8.87 2.85
N LEU A 145 -3.82 9.15 1.54
CA LEU A 145 -4.23 8.14 0.55
C LEU A 145 -3.42 6.83 0.64
N LEU A 146 -2.16 6.91 1.06
CA LEU A 146 -1.28 5.75 1.17
C LEU A 146 -1.45 4.94 2.46
N VAL A 147 -1.99 5.51 3.54
CA VAL A 147 -2.05 4.88 4.87
C VAL A 147 -2.67 3.47 4.82
N PHE A 148 -3.85 3.36 4.24
CA PHE A 148 -4.53 2.07 4.06
C PHE A 148 -4.56 1.57 2.61
N ALA A 149 -3.77 2.15 1.71
CA ALA A 149 -3.68 1.68 0.33
C ALA A 149 -3.21 0.21 0.28
N SER A 150 -2.15 -0.15 1.01
CA SER A 150 -1.67 -1.53 1.02
C SER A 150 -2.70 -2.51 1.59
N LEU A 151 -3.36 -2.11 2.69
CA LEU A 151 -4.46 -2.88 3.27
C LEU A 151 -5.59 -3.10 2.25
N GLY A 152 -6.06 -2.04 1.59
CA GLY A 152 -7.10 -2.13 0.56
C GLY A 152 -6.69 -2.96 -0.67
N PHE A 153 -5.41 -2.91 -1.07
CA PHE A 153 -4.89 -3.70 -2.18
C PHE A 153 -4.87 -5.19 -1.85
N PHE A 154 -4.27 -5.58 -0.72
CA PHE A 154 -3.94 -6.97 -0.43
C PHE A 154 -5.00 -7.71 0.39
N ALA A 155 -5.78 -7.03 1.24
CA ALA A 155 -6.82 -7.68 2.06
C ALA A 155 -7.83 -8.49 1.23
N PRO A 156 -8.43 -7.96 0.15
CA PRO A 156 -9.37 -8.73 -0.67
C PRO A 156 -8.69 -9.87 -1.45
N MET A 157 -7.37 -9.81 -1.66
CA MET A 157 -6.62 -10.92 -2.27
C MET A 157 -6.41 -12.09 -1.31
N ARG A 158 -6.39 -11.82 -0.01
CA ARG A 158 -6.13 -12.83 1.04
C ARG A 158 -7.40 -13.36 1.70
N PHE A 159 -8.39 -12.49 1.90
CA PHE A 159 -9.61 -12.80 2.64
C PHE A 159 -10.84 -12.52 1.78
N ALA A 160 -11.80 -13.46 1.79
CA ALA A 160 -13.05 -13.29 1.04
C ALA A 160 -13.98 -12.25 1.68
N ALA A 161 -13.89 -12.07 3.01
CA ALA A 161 -14.71 -11.12 3.75
C ALA A 161 -14.64 -9.69 3.17
N PRO A 162 -13.47 -9.06 2.98
CA PRO A 162 -13.37 -7.73 2.38
C PRO A 162 -13.43 -7.70 0.84
N ALA A 163 -13.74 -8.79 0.13
CA ALA A 163 -13.67 -8.84 -1.34
C ALA A 163 -14.83 -8.12 -2.08
N SER A 164 -15.19 -6.90 -1.64
CA SER A 164 -16.10 -5.99 -2.33
C SER A 164 -15.79 -4.53 -1.96
N LEU A 165 -16.07 -3.59 -2.87
CA LEU A 165 -15.74 -2.17 -2.65
C LEU A 165 -16.37 -1.57 -1.39
N PRO A 166 -17.66 -1.82 -1.06
CA PRO A 166 -18.24 -1.29 0.17
C PRO A 166 -17.56 -1.85 1.43
N ARG A 167 -17.09 -3.11 1.39
CA ARG A 167 -16.40 -3.72 2.54
C ARG A 167 -14.97 -3.24 2.67
N ILE A 168 -14.29 -2.94 1.56
CA ILE A 168 -12.97 -2.29 1.57
C ILE A 168 -13.10 -0.88 2.12
N LEU A 169 -14.13 -0.13 1.71
CA LEU A 169 -14.43 1.20 2.24
C LEU A 169 -14.69 1.13 3.75
N ALA A 170 -15.54 0.20 4.20
CA ALA A 170 -15.84 0.03 5.62
C ALA A 170 -14.59 -0.38 6.43
N LEU A 171 -13.73 -1.25 5.90
CA LEU A 171 -12.46 -1.62 6.51
C LEU A 171 -11.53 -0.41 6.64
N GLY A 172 -11.34 0.35 5.55
CA GLY A 172 -10.48 1.54 5.54
C GLY A 172 -11.00 2.63 6.48
N ALA A 173 -12.29 2.91 6.46
CA ALA A 173 -12.92 3.89 7.34
C ALA A 173 -12.85 3.47 8.81
N GLY A 174 -13.14 2.19 9.12
CA GLY A 174 -13.06 1.65 10.48
C GLY A 174 -11.63 1.69 11.02
N CYS A 175 -10.64 1.24 10.24
CA CYS A 175 -9.23 1.33 10.63
C CYS A 175 -8.79 2.79 10.80
N SER A 176 -9.22 3.70 9.95
CA SER A 176 -8.88 5.12 10.09
C SER A 176 -9.51 5.74 11.33
N ALA A 177 -10.78 5.45 11.60
CA ALA A 177 -11.43 5.93 12.83
C ALA A 177 -10.71 5.42 14.10
N LEU A 178 -10.18 4.19 14.09
CA LEU A 178 -9.37 3.67 15.19
C LEU A 178 -8.05 4.43 15.34
N VAL A 179 -7.37 4.75 14.23
CA VAL A 179 -6.15 5.57 14.22
C VAL A 179 -6.42 6.96 14.79
N GLU A 180 -7.46 7.63 14.29
CA GLU A 180 -7.90 8.94 14.78
C GLU A 180 -8.23 8.91 16.27
N THR A 181 -8.97 7.89 16.71
CA THR A 181 -9.29 7.69 18.13
C THR A 181 -8.03 7.49 18.97
N ALA A 182 -7.08 6.69 18.48
CA ALA A 182 -5.81 6.47 19.16
C ALA A 182 -5.00 7.77 19.25
N GLN A 183 -4.92 8.56 18.18
CA GLN A 183 -4.23 9.86 18.19
C GLN A 183 -4.86 10.84 19.18
N TYR A 184 -6.19 10.87 19.26
CA TYR A 184 -6.92 11.68 20.21
C TYR A 184 -6.66 11.25 21.66
N VAL A 185 -6.81 9.95 21.96
CA VAL A 185 -6.66 9.39 23.32
C VAL A 185 -5.20 9.50 23.80
N LEU A 186 -4.25 9.23 22.92
CA LEU A 186 -2.81 9.30 23.23
C LEU A 186 -2.26 10.73 23.18
N ARG A 187 -3.09 11.72 22.84
CA ARG A 187 -2.73 13.15 22.76
C ARG A 187 -1.46 13.37 21.93
N LEU A 188 -1.43 12.82 20.72
CA LEU A 188 -0.26 12.90 19.85
C LEU A 188 -0.06 14.28 19.20
N ASP A 189 -0.68 15.34 19.73
CA ASP A 189 -0.67 16.71 19.17
C ASP A 189 -1.03 16.77 17.67
N ARG A 190 -1.89 15.85 17.25
CA ARG A 190 -2.49 15.81 15.91
C ARG A 190 -3.95 16.23 15.98
N VAL A 191 -4.41 16.91 14.94
CA VAL A 191 -5.84 17.22 14.76
C VAL A 191 -6.52 15.92 14.37
N SER A 192 -7.47 15.46 15.17
CA SER A 192 -8.27 14.30 14.78
C SER A 192 -9.37 14.75 13.81
N SER A 193 -9.36 14.23 12.58
CA SER A 193 -10.14 14.79 11.48
C SER A 193 -10.99 13.77 10.75
N VAL A 194 -12.24 14.15 10.46
CA VAL A 194 -13.11 13.39 9.55
C VAL A 194 -12.51 13.32 8.14
N ASP A 195 -11.77 14.35 7.73
CA ASP A 195 -11.16 14.39 6.40
C ASP A 195 -10.06 13.35 6.25
N ASP A 196 -9.26 13.10 7.29
CA ASP A 196 -8.25 12.06 7.29
C ASP A 196 -8.89 10.67 7.14
N VAL A 197 -10.02 10.42 7.83
CA VAL A 197 -10.83 9.19 7.65
C VAL A 197 -11.29 9.03 6.21
N LEU A 198 -11.84 10.09 5.61
CA LEU A 198 -12.35 10.05 4.24
C LEU A 198 -11.22 9.80 3.23
N VAL A 199 -10.09 10.48 3.36
CA VAL A 199 -8.96 10.33 2.44
C VAL A 199 -8.31 8.96 2.59
N ASN A 200 -8.09 8.49 3.82
CA ASN A 200 -7.51 7.17 4.08
C ASN A 200 -8.41 6.04 3.54
N ALA A 201 -9.72 6.13 3.75
CA ALA A 201 -10.69 5.17 3.24
C ALA A 201 -10.78 5.19 1.71
N THR A 202 -10.71 6.38 1.10
CA THR A 202 -10.63 6.54 -0.37
C THR A 202 -9.38 5.86 -0.92
N GLY A 203 -8.24 6.05 -0.28
CA GLY A 203 -6.97 5.39 -0.62
C GLY A 203 -7.08 3.86 -0.63
N ALA A 204 -7.71 3.29 0.40
CA ALA A 204 -7.97 1.85 0.47
C ALA A 204 -8.84 1.35 -0.70
N VAL A 205 -9.91 2.08 -1.05
CA VAL A 205 -10.80 1.72 -2.17
C VAL A 205 -10.08 1.80 -3.52
N LEU A 206 -9.32 2.87 -3.77
CA LEU A 206 -8.55 3.03 -5.00
C LEU A 206 -7.53 1.90 -5.19
N ALA A 207 -6.84 1.53 -4.12
CA ALA A 207 -5.90 0.43 -4.15
C ALA A 207 -6.59 -0.95 -4.31
N GLY A 208 -7.76 -1.13 -3.69
CA GLY A 208 -8.60 -2.32 -3.88
C GLY A 208 -9.16 -2.47 -5.29
N LEU A 209 -9.47 -1.35 -5.95
CA LEU A 209 -9.82 -1.29 -7.37
C LEU A 209 -8.63 -1.69 -8.25
N ALA A 210 -7.43 -1.19 -7.93
CA ALA A 210 -6.21 -1.58 -8.63
C ALA A 210 -5.97 -3.09 -8.50
N SER A 211 -6.30 -3.70 -7.36
CA SER A 211 -6.16 -5.14 -7.14
C SER A 211 -7.33 -6.02 -7.62
N ARG A 212 -8.38 -5.42 -8.21
CA ARG A 212 -9.67 -6.06 -8.51
C ARG A 212 -9.61 -7.36 -9.27
N ARG A 213 -8.75 -7.43 -10.29
CA ARG A 213 -8.59 -8.64 -11.12
C ARG A 213 -8.11 -9.87 -10.34
N TRP A 214 -7.35 -9.66 -9.27
CA TRP A 214 -6.74 -10.75 -8.52
C TRP A 214 -7.65 -11.31 -7.43
N TRP A 215 -8.66 -10.58 -6.98
CA TRP A 215 -9.62 -11.08 -5.99
C TRP A 215 -10.97 -11.48 -6.58
N ARG A 216 -11.39 -10.91 -7.72
CA ARG A 216 -12.60 -11.39 -8.43
C ARG A 216 -12.47 -12.81 -8.97
N THR A 217 -11.33 -13.15 -9.55
CA THR A 217 -11.05 -14.50 -10.10
C THR A 217 -11.07 -15.60 -9.03
N THR A 218 -10.82 -15.25 -7.77
CA THR A 218 -10.91 -16.18 -6.64
C THR A 218 -12.36 -16.40 -6.20
N ALA A 219 -13.20 -15.36 -6.27
CA ALA A 219 -14.62 -15.46 -5.94
C ALA A 219 -15.42 -16.25 -7.00
N GLU A 220 -14.90 -16.33 -8.24
CA GLU A 220 -15.55 -16.96 -9.39
C GLU A 220 -15.06 -18.40 -9.66
N ALA A 221 -14.19 -18.95 -8.79
CA ALA A 221 -13.81 -20.36 -8.86
C ALA A 221 -15.06 -21.23 -8.60
N PRO A 222 -15.51 -22.06 -9.57
CA PRO A 222 -16.91 -22.49 -9.63
C PRO A 222 -17.23 -23.62 -8.64
N SER A 223 -18.28 -23.41 -7.84
CA SER A 223 -19.21 -24.45 -7.46
C SER A 223 -20.01 -24.90 -8.70
N ASP A 224 -20.10 -26.21 -8.90
CA ASP A 224 -21.04 -26.90 -9.80
C ASP A 224 -20.97 -26.62 -11.30
N ARG A 225 -20.13 -27.39 -12.01
CA ARG A 225 -20.61 -28.01 -13.26
C ARG A 225 -21.15 -29.39 -12.89
N PRO A 226 -22.45 -29.68 -13.09
CA PRO A 226 -22.96 -31.04 -13.00
C PRO A 226 -22.17 -31.91 -13.99
N ARG A 227 -21.52 -32.98 -13.49
CA ARG A 227 -21.00 -34.03 -14.38
C ARG A 227 -22.20 -34.57 -15.17
N PRO A 228 -22.12 -34.68 -16.51
CA PRO A 228 -23.08 -35.46 -17.26
C PRO A 228 -23.08 -36.88 -16.69
N ALA A 229 -24.22 -37.35 -16.20
CA ALA A 229 -24.38 -38.74 -15.81
C ALA A 229 -24.14 -39.61 -17.05
N PRO A 230 -23.42 -40.75 -16.94
CA PRO A 230 -23.34 -41.70 -18.04
C PRO A 230 -24.75 -42.18 -18.37
N ALA A 231 -25.14 -42.09 -19.64
CA ALA A 231 -26.37 -42.71 -20.12
C ALA A 231 -26.28 -44.23 -19.90
N PRO A 232 -27.30 -44.89 -19.34
CA PRO A 232 -27.31 -46.34 -19.27
C PRO A 232 -27.35 -46.90 -20.70
N ALA A 233 -26.40 -47.78 -21.01
CA ALA A 233 -26.51 -48.64 -22.17
C ALA A 233 -27.59 -49.70 -21.86
N GLY A 234 -28.74 -49.55 -22.50
CA GLY A 234 -29.84 -50.52 -22.53
C GLY A 234 -30.34 -50.65 -23.95
#